data_AF-A0A6H5HRB9-F1
#
_entry.id   AF-A0A6H5HRB9-F1
#
_cell.length_a   1.000
_cell.length_b   1.000
_cell.length_c   1.000
_cell.angle_alpha   90.00
_cell.angle_beta   90.00
_cell.angle_gamma   90.00
#
_symmetry.space_group_name_H-M   'P 1'
#
loop_
_entity.id
_entity.type
_entity.pdbx_description
1 polymer ?
#
loop_
_entity_poly.entity_id
_entity_poly.type
_entity_poly.pdbx_seq_one_letter_code
_entity_poly.pdbx_strand_id
1 'polypeptide(L)'
;MEFDPGAGVTAMSTKLFEQHFPGVKLKPSKIILSSFFKVSRRPMGVAQISQIAFQNKIAHDLELHVVQEDVNPVIGRPWLRALGIIDAHNNVHLQMNSISIDSDSFKEKLENLKKRYSSLFDGKI
;
A
#
# COMPACT_ATOMS: atom_id res chain seq x y z
N MET A 1 -6.75 -18.83 -3.03
CA MET A 1 -6.00 -17.65 -2.56
C MET A 1 -5.16 -17.14 -3.70
N GLU A 2 -5.01 -15.83 -3.81
CA GLU A 2 -4.24 -15.16 -4.86
C GLU A 2 -3.01 -14.49 -4.27
N PHE A 3 -1.86 -14.62 -4.93
CA PHE A 3 -0.63 -13.94 -4.56
C PHE A 3 -0.57 -12.61 -5.32
N ASP A 4 -0.75 -11.49 -4.61
CA ASP A 4 -0.82 -10.16 -5.24
C ASP A 4 0.27 -9.23 -4.69
N PRO A 5 1.40 -9.06 -5.41
CA PRO A 5 2.44 -8.10 -5.03
C PRO A 5 2.00 -6.63 -5.20
N GLY A 6 0.89 -6.36 -5.90
CA GLY A 6 0.25 -5.05 -5.99
C GLY A 6 -0.49 -4.68 -4.71
N ALA A 7 -1.02 -5.67 -3.98
CA ALA A 7 -1.78 -5.45 -2.76
C ALA A 7 -0.89 -5.03 -1.58
N GLY A 8 -1.27 -3.92 -0.93
CA GLY A 8 -0.59 -3.42 0.27
C GLY A 8 -0.87 -4.23 1.54
N VAL A 9 -1.86 -5.12 1.52
CA VAL A 9 -2.32 -5.88 2.68
C VAL A 9 -2.71 -7.30 2.28
N THR A 10 -2.73 -8.21 3.26
CA THR A 10 -3.38 -9.50 3.13
C THR A 10 -4.82 -9.39 3.62
N ALA A 11 -5.77 -9.89 2.84
CA ALA A 11 -7.19 -9.80 3.16
C ALA A 11 -7.95 -11.09 2.83
N MET A 12 -9.02 -11.36 3.58
CA MET A 12 -9.95 -12.45 3.32
C MET A 12 -11.39 -12.09 3.72
N SER A 13 -12.37 -12.85 3.22
CA SER A 13 -13.77 -12.67 3.60
C SER A 13 -14.03 -13.11 5.04
N THR A 14 -14.99 -12.46 5.72
CA THR A 14 -15.44 -12.84 7.07
C THR A 14 -15.86 -14.30 7.14
N LYS A 15 -16.57 -14.79 6.12
CA LYS A 15 -17.01 -16.18 6.02
C LYS A 15 -15.83 -17.15 6.04
N LEU A 16 -14.80 -16.91 5.24
CA LEU A 16 -13.61 -17.77 5.24
C LEU A 16 -12.81 -17.61 6.53
N PHE A 17 -12.77 -16.41 7.12
CA PHE A 17 -12.09 -16.16 8.38
C PHE A 17 -12.72 -16.96 9.53
N GLU A 18 -14.04 -16.92 9.67
CA GLU A 18 -14.77 -17.67 10.71
C GLU A 18 -14.58 -19.18 10.59
N GLN A 19 -14.45 -19.69 9.36
CA GLN A 19 -14.19 -21.11 9.09
C GLN A 19 -12.78 -21.55 9.50
N HIS A 20 -11.77 -20.73 9.27
CA HIS A 20 -10.36 -21.11 9.49
C HIS A 20 -9.82 -20.65 10.85
N PHE A 21 -10.37 -19.59 11.41
CA PHE A 21 -9.95 -18.97 12.68
C PHE A 21 -11.12 -18.85 13.66
N PRO A 22 -11.84 -19.94 13.97
CA PRO A 22 -12.99 -19.89 14.86
C PRO A 22 -12.57 -19.34 16.23
N GLY A 23 -13.26 -18.30 16.70
CA GLY A 23 -13.02 -17.69 18.00
C GLY A 23 -11.91 -16.64 18.06
N VAL A 24 -11.18 -16.38 16.97
CA VAL A 24 -10.22 -15.27 16.92
C VAL A 24 -10.96 -13.94 16.83
N LYS A 25 -10.73 -13.05 17.81
CA LYS A 25 -11.38 -11.74 17.85
C LYS A 25 -10.68 -10.75 16.91
N LEU A 26 -11.48 -10.08 16.09
CA LEU A 26 -11.02 -8.97 15.27
C LEU A 26 -10.81 -7.72 16.13
N LYS A 27 -9.72 -7.01 15.86
CA LYS A 27 -9.48 -5.66 16.37
C LYS A 27 -9.99 -4.62 15.36
N PRO A 28 -10.35 -3.40 15.79
CA PRO A 28 -10.71 -2.34 14.87
C PRO A 28 -9.60 -2.05 13.84
N SER A 29 -9.95 -2.05 12.56
CA SER A 29 -9.02 -1.66 11.50
C SER A 29 -8.87 -0.14 11.44
N LYS A 30 -7.62 0.33 11.39
CA LYS A 30 -7.30 1.76 11.20
C LYS A 30 -7.18 2.17 9.73
N ILE A 31 -7.25 1.21 8.81
CA ILE A 31 -7.03 1.44 7.38
C ILE A 31 -8.34 1.36 6.59
N ILE A 32 -8.38 2.07 5.47
CA ILE A 32 -9.40 1.93 4.43
C ILE A 32 -8.72 1.29 3.23
N LEU A 33 -9.28 0.19 2.75
CA LEU A 33 -8.80 -0.49 1.55
C LEU A 33 -9.37 0.21 0.33
N SER A 34 -8.55 0.48 -0.66
CA SER A 34 -9.00 0.97 -1.97
C SER A 34 -8.64 -0.05 -3.02
N SER A 35 -9.63 -0.48 -3.80
CA SER A 35 -9.39 -1.31 -4.96
C SER A 35 -8.93 -0.47 -6.14
N PHE A 36 -8.38 -1.15 -7.16
CA PHE A 36 -8.01 -0.52 -8.44
C PHE A 36 -9.18 0.26 -9.08
N PHE A 37 -10.41 -0.21 -8.89
CA PHE A 37 -11.63 0.45 -9.36
C PHE A 37 -12.09 1.62 -8.49
N LYS A 38 -11.23 2.14 -7.61
CA LYS A 38 -11.49 3.24 -6.67
C LYS A 38 -12.64 2.98 -5.69
N VAL A 39 -13.07 1.73 -5.54
CA VAL A 39 -14.04 1.37 -4.51
C VAL A 39 -13.29 1.29 -3.19
N SER A 40 -13.60 2.23 -2.30
CA SER A 40 -13.06 2.25 -0.95
C SER A 40 -13.93 1.41 -0.01
N ARG A 41 -13.30 0.57 0.79
CA ARG A 41 -13.95 -0.36 1.71
C ARG A 41 -13.23 -0.35 3.05
N ARG A 42 -14.01 -0.36 4.13
CA ARG A 42 -13.48 -0.50 5.48
C ARG A 42 -13.49 -1.99 5.85
N PRO A 43 -12.37 -2.57 6.28
CA PRO A 43 -12.38 -3.91 6.84
C PRO A 43 -13.30 -3.98 8.06
N MET A 44 -13.95 -5.13 8.25
CA MET A 44 -14.68 -5.48 9.48
C MET A 44 -13.73 -5.46 10.69
N GLY A 45 -12.47 -5.82 10.46
CA GLY A 45 -11.41 -5.67 11.43
C GLY A 45 -10.11 -6.27 10.94
N VAL A 46 -9.17 -6.39 11.87
CA VAL A 46 -7.85 -6.99 11.66
C VAL A 46 -7.60 -8.07 12.70
N ALA A 47 -7.15 -9.23 12.25
CA ALA A 47 -6.66 -10.31 13.10
C ALA A 47 -5.14 -10.27 13.15
N GLN A 48 -4.58 -10.49 14.34
CA GLN A 48 -3.15 -10.70 14.50
C GLN A 48 -2.86 -12.19 14.37
N ILE A 49 -2.09 -12.57 13.35
CA ILE A 49 -1.69 -13.94 13.07
C ILE A 49 -0.31 -14.17 13.67
N SER A 50 -0.22 -15.06 14.65
CA SER A 50 1.02 -15.36 15.37
C SER A 50 2.06 -16.06 14.50
N GLN A 51 1.61 -16.89 13.56
CA GLN A 51 2.47 -17.65 12.67
C GLN A 51 1.76 -18.01 11.36
N ILE A 52 2.48 -17.89 10.26
CA ILE A 52 2.14 -18.50 8.97
C ILE A 52 3.31 -19.35 8.48
N ALA A 53 3.01 -20.39 7.72
CA ALA A 53 4.01 -21.24 7.08
C ALA A 53 3.64 -21.45 5.61
N PHE A 54 4.64 -21.37 4.74
CA PHE A 54 4.51 -21.69 3.32
C PHE A 54 5.79 -22.36 2.84
N GLN A 55 5.67 -23.59 2.33
CA GLN A 55 6.82 -24.45 2.00
C GLN A 55 7.77 -24.59 3.22
N ASN A 56 9.06 -24.28 3.06
CA ASN A 56 10.07 -24.31 4.11
C ASN A 56 10.26 -22.96 4.83
N LYS A 57 9.31 -22.04 4.70
CA LYS A 57 9.41 -20.68 5.25
C LYS A 57 8.33 -20.44 6.29
N ILE A 58 8.70 -19.72 7.35
CA ILE A 58 7.84 -19.38 8.47
C ILE A 58 7.95 -17.88 8.71
N ALA A 59 6.82 -17.24 8.97
CA ALA A 59 6.75 -15.84 9.36
C ALA A 59 5.80 -15.67 10.56
N HIS A 60 6.03 -14.61 11.33
CA HIS A 60 5.33 -14.34 12.58
C HIS A 60 4.75 -12.92 12.61
N ASP A 61 3.79 -12.73 13.51
CA ASP A 61 3.24 -11.41 13.86
C ASP A 61 2.75 -10.59 12.66
N LEU A 62 1.89 -11.20 11.84
CA LEU A 62 1.35 -10.59 10.64
C LEU A 62 -0.12 -10.22 10.80
N GLU A 63 -0.51 -9.12 10.15
CA GLU A 63 -1.90 -8.67 10.11
C GLU A 63 -2.67 -9.34 8.98
N LEU A 64 -3.91 -9.74 9.28
CA LEU A 64 -4.89 -10.24 8.32
C LEU A 64 -6.14 -9.37 8.39
N HIS A 65 -6.46 -8.68 7.29
CA HIS A 65 -7.64 -7.83 7.22
C HIS A 65 -8.86 -8.64 6.79
N VAL A 66 -9.95 -8.50 7.53
CA VAL A 66 -11.18 -9.24 7.26
C VAL A 66 -12.21 -8.29 6.67
N VAL A 67 -12.75 -8.65 5.51
CA VAL A 67 -13.75 -7.86 4.77
C VAL A 67 -15.08 -8.58 4.72
N GLN A 68 -16.18 -7.83 4.63
CA GLN A 68 -17.53 -8.40 4.69
C GLN A 68 -17.87 -9.20 3.42
N GLU A 69 -17.39 -8.75 2.27
CA GLU A 69 -17.70 -9.33 0.98
C GLU A 69 -17.11 -10.73 0.81
N ASP A 70 -17.82 -11.60 0.09
CA ASP A 70 -17.33 -12.92 -0.26
C ASP A 70 -16.33 -12.79 -1.41
N VAL A 71 -15.07 -12.58 -1.03
CA VAL A 71 -13.93 -12.42 -1.95
C VAL A 71 -12.92 -13.55 -1.77
N ASN A 72 -12.22 -13.87 -2.85
CA ASN A 72 -11.05 -14.74 -2.77
C ASN A 72 -9.99 -14.08 -1.88
N PRO A 73 -9.35 -14.83 -0.95
CA PRO A 73 -8.30 -14.26 -0.12
C PRO A 73 -7.11 -13.83 -0.97
N VAL A 74 -6.58 -12.66 -0.64
CA VAL A 74 -5.42 -12.04 -1.28
C VAL A 74 -4.26 -12.05 -0.30
N ILE A 75 -3.12 -12.59 -0.73
CA ILE A 75 -1.84 -12.55 -0.02
C ILE A 75 -1.05 -11.38 -0.55
N GLY A 76 -1.01 -10.29 0.24
CA GLY A 76 -0.37 -9.05 -0.17
C GLY A 76 1.10 -8.95 0.23
N ARG A 77 1.72 -7.84 -0.18
CA ARG A 77 3.15 -7.56 0.04
C ARG A 77 3.67 -7.86 1.46
N PRO A 78 2.98 -7.52 2.57
CA PRO A 78 3.52 -7.77 3.90
C PRO A 78 3.82 -9.25 4.13
N TRP A 79 2.89 -10.15 3.76
CA TRP A 79 3.08 -11.60 3.91
C TRP A 79 4.07 -12.14 2.89
N LEU A 80 4.00 -11.68 1.64
CA LEU A 80 4.93 -12.09 0.59
C LEU A 80 6.39 -11.75 0.93
N ARG A 81 6.64 -10.57 1.51
CA ARG A 81 7.98 -10.16 2.00
C ARG A 81 8.42 -10.97 3.20
N ALA A 82 7.52 -11.19 4.17
CA ALA A 82 7.83 -11.97 5.35
C ALA A 82 8.17 -13.43 5.02
N LEU A 83 7.53 -13.98 3.99
CA LEU A 83 7.85 -15.29 3.41
C LEU A 83 8.99 -15.24 2.38
N GLY A 84 9.68 -14.11 2.20
CA GLY A 84 10.77 -13.96 1.22
C GLY A 84 10.42 -14.44 -0.20
N ILE A 85 9.16 -14.30 -0.61
CA ILE A 85 8.67 -14.62 -1.97
C ILE A 85 8.97 -13.45 -2.90
N ILE A 86 8.75 -12.24 -2.38
CA ILE A 86 9.20 -11.00 -3.01
C ILE A 86 10.27 -10.38 -2.14
N ASP A 87 11.14 -9.60 -2.78
CA ASP A 87 12.23 -8.93 -2.08
C ASP A 87 11.69 -8.00 -0.98
N ALA A 88 12.27 -8.11 0.22
CA ALA A 88 11.99 -7.23 1.36
C ALA A 88 12.64 -5.87 1.14
N HIS A 89 13.74 -5.82 0.39
CA HIS A 89 14.30 -4.59 -0.08
C HIS A 89 13.36 -4.02 -1.14
N ASN A 90 12.97 -2.76 -0.99
CA ASN A 90 12.55 -1.95 -2.13
C ASN A 90 13.78 -1.75 -3.04
N ASN A 91 14.39 -2.83 -3.55
CA ASN A 91 15.51 -2.85 -4.49
C ASN A 91 15.04 -2.39 -5.87
N VAL A 92 14.27 -1.32 -5.91
CA VAL A 92 14.76 -0.24 -6.72
C VAL A 92 16.02 0.24 -5.98
N HIS A 93 17.18 -0.22 -6.43
CA HIS A 93 18.34 0.66 -6.47
C HIS A 93 17.86 1.84 -7.33
N LEU A 94 17.07 2.75 -6.73
CA LEU A 94 16.93 4.07 -7.24
C LEU A 94 18.34 4.59 -7.03
N GLN A 95 19.17 4.45 -8.06
CA GLN A 95 19.97 5.58 -8.45
C GLN A 95 18.95 6.71 -8.66
N MET A 96 18.52 7.34 -7.56
CA MET A 96 18.10 8.71 -7.59
C MET A 96 19.34 9.40 -8.12
N ASN A 97 19.42 9.53 -9.45
CA ASN A 97 20.33 10.46 -10.09
C ASN A 97 20.18 11.71 -9.27
N SER A 98 21.23 12.09 -8.54
CA SER A 98 21.16 13.19 -7.60
C SER A 98 20.61 14.37 -8.38
N ILE A 99 19.33 14.71 -8.16
CA ILE A 99 18.72 15.84 -8.84
C ILE A 99 19.35 17.04 -8.16
N SER A 100 20.51 17.45 -8.66
CA SER A 100 21.06 18.76 -8.36
C SER A 100 20.13 19.74 -9.05
N ILE A 101 19.17 20.25 -8.31
CA ILE A 101 18.42 21.42 -8.75
C ILE A 101 19.46 22.55 -8.76
N ASP A 102 19.95 22.88 -9.95
CA ASP A 102 20.68 24.12 -10.15
C ASP A 102 19.73 25.27 -9.79
N SER A 103 19.89 25.79 -8.57
CA SER A 103 19.01 26.80 -8.01
C SER A 103 19.02 28.09 -8.83
N ASP A 104 20.10 28.34 -9.57
CA ASP A 104 20.25 29.55 -10.35
C ASP A 104 19.52 29.39 -11.70
N SER A 105 19.68 28.25 -12.37
CA SER A 105 18.89 27.89 -13.55
C SER A 105 17.38 27.85 -13.27
N PHE A 106 16.99 27.36 -12.09
CA PHE A 106 15.58 27.32 -11.67
C PHE A 106 15.01 28.73 -11.44
N LYS A 107 15.74 29.60 -10.73
CA LYS A 107 15.32 31.00 -10.51
C LYS A 107 15.18 31.76 -11.82
N GLU A 108 16.12 31.60 -12.74
CA GLU A 108 16.07 32.26 -14.04
C GLU A 108 14.83 31.83 -14.86
N LYS A 109 14.56 30.53 -14.93
CA LYS A 109 13.37 29.99 -15.60
C LYS A 109 12.07 30.47 -14.93
N LEU A 110 12.05 30.54 -13.60
CA LEU A 110 10.90 31.03 -12.84
C LEU A 110 10.62 32.51 -13.13
N GLU A 111 11.66 33.37 -13.12
CA GLU A 111 11.50 34.79 -13.41
C GLU A 111 11.11 35.04 -14.88
N ASN A 112 11.64 34.25 -15.81
CA ASN A 112 11.20 34.28 -17.21
C ASN A 112 9.74 33.88 -17.36
N LEU A 113 9.27 32.88 -16.60
CA LEU A 113 7.88 32.47 -16.61
C LEU A 113 6.96 33.55 -16.03
N LYS A 114 7.33 34.17 -14.90
CA LYS A 114 6.59 35.29 -14.31
C LYS A 114 6.49 36.48 -15.25
N LYS A 115 7.58 36.83 -15.95
CA LYS A 115 7.57 37.88 -16.98
C LYS A 115 6.66 37.53 -18.14
N ARG A 116 6.74 36.31 -18.66
CA ARG A 116 5.95 35.87 -19.82
C ARG A 116 4.44 35.90 -19.56
N TYR A 117 4.03 35.61 -18.34
CA TYR A 117 2.63 35.58 -17.92
C TYR A 117 2.29 36.70 -16.94
N SER A 118 3.00 37.84 -17.02
CA SER A 118 2.85 38.93 -16.04
C SER A 118 1.41 39.46 -15.93
N SER A 119 0.65 39.41 -17.03
CA SER A 119 -0.77 39.80 -17.09
C SER A 119 -1.71 38.90 -16.29
N LEU A 120 -1.25 37.72 -15.83
CA LEU A 120 -2.01 36.84 -14.95
C LEU A 120 -1.68 37.11 -13.46
N PHE A 121 -0.63 37.87 -13.19
CA PHE A 121 -0.09 38.11 -11.85
C PHE A 121 -0.08 39.60 -11.45
N ASP A 122 -0.48 40.50 -12.35
CA ASP A 122 -0.56 41.94 -12.09
C ASP A 122 -1.88 42.38 -11.43
N GLY A 123 -2.78 41.43 -11.17
CA GLY A 123 -4.02 41.64 -10.43
C GLY A 123 -5.01 42.59 -11.11
N LYS A 124 -4.79 42.92 -12.38
CA LYS A 124 -5.72 43.73 -13.17
C LYS A 124 -6.61 42.81 -14.00
N ILE A 125 -7.78 42.48 -13.45
CA ILE A 125 -8.94 42.02 -14.23
C ILE A 125 -9.73 43.27 -14.62
#